data_AF-A0A6N2E428-F1
#
_entry.id   AF-A0A6N2E428-F1
#
_cell.length_a   1.000
_cell.length_b   1.000
_cell.length_c   1.000
_cell.angle_alpha   90.00
_cell.angle_beta   90.00
_cell.angle_gamma   90.00
#
_symmetry.space_group_name_H-M   'P 1'
#
loop_
_entity.id
_entity.type
_entity.pdbx_description
1 polymer ?
#
loop_
_entity_poly.entity_id
_entity_poly.type
_entity_poly.pdbx_seq_one_letter_code
_entity_poly.pdbx_strand_id
1 'polypeptide(L)'
;MIRTTPRLPVAMLAAWLMFGTGLTLAADPNPVASPTPSPATSPGLQVIPLAQYQLLSLESQTVHSPGAGVIAVSENLFLVGLYSQHFFAQDLGFDYPDTYHSIEFMADGRNARHRYLGFFKSESDRPVVGGLQTFQAAGVYGYEVMQRPGFSLVLGGGLAVSDFGIETPGGKPWPLLPVPLIRASWESRLLNANLDFITGPNLGLTLAPQSRLRATLDARLDKLRDERDLFFEGALVYRFFDSDHPMGDLAGVAVGIKSDAYEFALKAEDESLELHYYALFGTVDLTLLKLTGGYAFDSRVRYRERTSESAGDGWFISVSALYPLGGSRNDR
;
A
#
# COMPACT_ATOMS: atom_id res chain seq x y z
N MET A 1 44.46 13.48 4.14
CA MET A 1 43.28 14.22 3.65
C MET A 1 42.57 13.37 2.62
N ILE A 2 41.56 12.61 3.03
CA ILE A 2 40.79 11.73 2.14
C ILE A 2 39.59 12.54 1.66
N ARG A 3 39.52 12.80 0.35
CA ARG A 3 38.40 13.50 -0.30
C ARG A 3 37.17 12.60 -0.24
N THR A 4 36.16 13.03 0.51
CA THR A 4 34.81 12.47 0.48
C THR A 4 34.13 12.89 -0.82
N THR A 5 33.83 11.92 -1.69
CA THR A 5 32.89 12.10 -2.80
C THR A 5 31.47 12.23 -2.23
N PRO A 6 30.63 13.16 -2.74
CA PRO A 6 29.25 13.25 -2.29
C PRO A 6 28.49 12.03 -2.81
N ARG A 7 28.02 11.18 -1.89
CA ARG A 7 27.05 10.12 -2.18
C ARG A 7 25.75 10.80 -2.56
N LEU A 8 25.38 10.74 -3.85
CA LEU A 8 24.02 11.02 -4.27
C LEU A 8 23.07 10.07 -3.49
N PRO A 9 22.01 10.58 -2.84
CA PRO A 9 21.03 9.72 -2.22
C PRO A 9 20.34 8.91 -3.32
N VAL A 10 20.41 7.58 -3.23
CA VAL A 10 19.78 6.64 -4.18
C VAL A 10 18.28 6.90 -4.32
N ALA A 11 17.64 7.45 -3.27
CA ALA A 11 16.27 7.93 -3.29
C ALA A 11 16.00 9.05 -4.32
N MET A 12 16.97 9.93 -4.61
CA MET A 12 16.85 10.91 -5.69
C MET A 12 16.95 10.26 -7.07
N LEU A 13 17.70 9.17 -7.23
CA LEU A 13 17.85 8.50 -8.52
C LEU A 13 16.55 7.79 -8.94
N ALA A 14 15.84 7.18 -7.98
CA ALA A 14 14.53 6.57 -8.20
C ALA A 14 13.45 7.63 -8.54
N ALA A 15 13.47 8.78 -7.85
CA ALA A 15 12.62 9.90 -8.21
C ALA A 15 12.98 10.48 -9.60
N TRP A 16 14.26 10.61 -9.93
CA TRP A 16 14.70 11.18 -11.20
C TRP A 16 14.41 10.26 -12.40
N LEU A 17 14.44 8.94 -12.23
CA LEU A 17 14.03 7.98 -13.27
C LEU A 17 12.51 8.01 -13.54
N MET A 18 11.69 8.40 -12.55
CA MET A 18 10.24 8.51 -12.70
C MET A 18 9.79 9.87 -13.26
N PHE A 19 10.56 10.94 -13.04
CA PHE A 19 10.27 12.29 -13.54
C PHE A 19 11.09 12.71 -14.77
N GLY A 20 12.10 11.91 -15.17
CA GLY A 20 13.10 12.28 -16.18
C GLY A 20 12.74 12.04 -17.65
N THR A 21 11.63 11.35 -17.96
CA THR A 21 11.15 11.24 -19.35
C THR A 21 10.06 12.27 -19.62
N GLY A 22 10.47 13.54 -19.68
CA GLY A 22 9.75 14.56 -20.41
C GLY A 22 9.76 14.20 -21.89
N LEU A 23 8.82 13.37 -22.33
CA LEU A 23 8.52 13.15 -23.74
C LEU A 23 7.86 14.42 -24.28
N THR A 24 8.68 15.30 -24.84
CA THR A 24 8.25 16.33 -25.77
C THR A 24 7.61 15.63 -26.97
N LEU A 25 6.28 15.65 -27.02
CA LEU A 25 5.49 15.28 -28.18
C LEU A 25 5.90 16.18 -29.36
N ALA A 26 6.64 15.60 -30.31
CA ALA A 26 6.86 16.21 -31.62
C ALA A 26 5.50 16.27 -32.34
N ALA A 27 5.12 17.48 -32.74
CA ALA A 27 3.92 17.75 -33.50
C ALA A 27 4.02 17.12 -34.91
N ASP A 28 3.04 16.29 -35.25
CA ASP A 28 2.86 15.77 -36.60
C ASP A 28 2.04 16.79 -37.42
N PRO A 29 2.52 17.29 -38.57
CA PRO A 29 1.82 18.31 -39.34
C PRO A 29 1.03 17.66 -40.46
N ASN A 30 -0.26 17.37 -40.24
CA ASN A 30 -1.27 17.39 -41.32
C ASN A 30 -2.71 17.22 -40.78
N PRO A 31 -3.59 18.24 -40.91
CA PRO A 31 -4.97 18.13 -40.52
C PRO A 31 -5.82 17.68 -41.73
N VAL A 32 -6.43 16.50 -41.65
CA VAL A 32 -7.61 16.17 -42.46
C VAL A 32 -8.81 16.26 -41.54
N ALA A 33 -9.65 17.27 -41.80
CA ALA A 33 -10.83 17.60 -41.03
C ALA A 33 -11.86 16.48 -41.05
N SER A 34 -12.37 16.14 -39.87
CA SER A 34 -13.59 15.35 -39.64
C SER A 34 -14.21 15.81 -38.32
N PRO A 35 -15.54 15.80 -38.19
CA PRO A 35 -16.29 16.72 -37.33
C PRO A 35 -16.05 16.45 -35.84
N THR A 36 -15.83 17.54 -35.12
CA THR A 36 -15.55 17.66 -33.69
C THR A 36 -16.60 16.91 -32.85
N PRO A 37 -16.25 15.80 -32.17
CA PRO A 37 -16.94 15.46 -30.94
C PRO A 37 -16.59 16.53 -29.91
N SER A 38 -17.61 17.02 -29.20
CA SER A 38 -17.48 17.95 -28.07
C SER A 38 -16.28 17.57 -27.19
N PRO A 39 -15.42 18.50 -26.75
CA PRO A 39 -14.24 18.16 -25.96
C PRO A 39 -14.71 17.53 -24.64
N ALA A 40 -14.59 16.20 -24.56
CA ALA A 40 -14.62 15.50 -23.31
C ALA A 40 -13.51 16.12 -22.46
N THR A 41 -13.90 16.77 -21.37
CA THR A 41 -13.00 17.43 -20.44
C THR A 41 -12.08 16.34 -19.90
N SER A 42 -10.81 16.31 -20.32
CA SER A 42 -9.83 15.37 -19.76
C SER A 42 -9.80 15.60 -18.24
N PRO A 43 -10.19 14.63 -17.40
CA PRO A 43 -10.18 14.82 -15.97
C PRO A 43 -8.72 14.99 -15.53
N GLY A 44 -8.39 16.21 -15.07
CA GLY A 44 -7.07 16.55 -14.56
C GLY A 44 -6.69 15.72 -13.34
N LEU A 45 -5.40 15.72 -13.01
CA LEU A 45 -4.86 15.06 -11.81
C LEU A 45 -5.56 15.60 -10.54
N GLN A 46 -6.26 14.73 -9.82
CA GLN A 46 -6.86 15.04 -8.53
C GLN A 46 -5.88 14.68 -7.42
N VAL A 47 -5.68 15.58 -6.46
CA VAL A 47 -4.78 15.37 -5.31
C VAL A 47 -5.59 15.48 -4.03
N ILE A 48 -5.56 14.43 -3.21
CA ILE A 48 -6.38 14.26 -2.02
C ILE A 48 -5.44 14.00 -0.83
N PRO A 49 -5.17 15.02 0.00
CA PRO A 49 -4.55 14.83 1.30
C PRO A 49 -5.28 13.79 2.15
N LEU A 50 -4.49 13.01 2.87
CA LEU A 50 -4.92 11.99 3.83
C LEU A 50 -4.34 12.34 5.20
N ALA A 51 -5.17 12.27 6.23
CA ALA A 51 -4.73 12.24 7.62
C ALA A 51 -5.25 10.95 8.26
N GLN A 52 -4.43 10.32 9.08
CA GLN A 52 -4.85 9.14 9.83
C GLN A 52 -4.30 9.14 11.25
N TYR A 53 -5.00 8.43 12.12
CA TYR A 53 -4.56 8.16 13.46
C TYR A 53 -5.02 6.77 13.86
N GLN A 54 -4.09 5.95 14.33
CA GLN A 54 -4.39 4.63 14.87
C GLN A 54 -3.94 4.56 16.33
N LEU A 55 -4.72 3.84 17.13
CA LEU A 55 -4.42 3.50 18.51
C LEU A 55 -4.70 2.01 18.68
N LEU A 56 -3.70 1.25 19.10
CA LEU A 56 -3.82 -0.13 19.57
C LEU A 56 -3.48 -0.14 21.05
N SER A 57 -4.38 -0.59 21.92
CA SER A 57 -4.15 -0.70 23.36
C SER A 57 -4.36 -2.15 23.77
N LEU A 58 -3.26 -2.81 24.11
CA LEU A 58 -3.17 -4.19 24.60
C LEU A 58 -2.76 -4.20 26.08
N GLU A 59 -2.79 -5.36 26.72
CA GLU A 59 -2.38 -5.52 28.12
C GLU A 59 -0.92 -5.12 28.36
N SER A 60 0.00 -5.55 27.48
CA SER A 60 1.42 -5.26 27.65
C SER A 60 1.88 -4.01 26.91
N GLN A 61 1.13 -3.57 25.89
CA GLN A 61 1.59 -2.55 24.95
C GLN A 61 0.47 -1.63 24.47
N THR A 62 0.74 -0.33 24.37
CA THR A 62 -0.08 0.63 23.66
C THR A 62 0.74 1.27 22.56
N VAL A 63 0.16 1.33 21.35
CA VAL A 63 0.78 1.88 20.15
C VAL A 63 -0.07 3.02 19.63
N HIS A 64 0.53 4.21 19.50
CA HIS A 64 -0.07 5.34 18.81
C HIS A 64 0.56 5.49 17.44
N SER A 65 -0.23 5.71 16.40
CA SER A 65 0.27 5.83 15.02
C SER A 65 -0.41 6.96 14.26
N PRO A 66 -0.07 8.23 14.53
CA PRO A 66 -0.42 9.33 13.64
C PRO A 66 0.25 9.15 12.28
N GLY A 67 -0.49 9.49 11.22
CA GLY A 67 0.03 9.48 9.86
C GLY A 67 -0.61 10.55 8.99
N ALA A 68 0.09 10.89 7.92
CA ALA A 68 -0.35 11.83 6.91
C ALA A 68 0.14 11.37 5.54
N GLY A 69 -0.64 11.68 4.51
CA GLY A 69 -0.36 11.19 3.17
C GLY A 69 -1.06 11.98 2.09
N VAL A 70 -0.94 11.48 0.88
CA VAL A 70 -1.57 12.02 -0.30
C VAL A 70 -1.95 10.90 -1.25
N ILE A 71 -3.13 11.03 -1.85
CA ILE A 71 -3.59 10.22 -2.96
C ILE A 71 -3.61 11.12 -4.19
N ALA A 72 -2.97 10.72 -5.28
CA ALA A 72 -3.09 11.41 -6.56
C ALA A 72 -3.73 10.48 -7.59
N VAL A 73 -4.84 10.89 -8.19
CA VAL A 73 -5.63 10.05 -9.09
C VAL A 73 -5.88 10.77 -10.41
N SER A 74 -5.77 10.03 -11.51
CA SER A 74 -6.16 10.42 -12.85
C SER A 74 -6.69 9.19 -13.59
N GLU A 75 -7.12 9.33 -14.85
CA GLU A 75 -7.55 8.20 -15.66
C GLU A 75 -6.49 7.10 -15.82
N ASN A 76 -5.20 7.46 -15.78
CA ASN A 76 -4.10 6.60 -16.16
C ASN A 76 -3.06 6.39 -15.05
N LEU A 77 -3.25 7.03 -13.89
CA LEU A 77 -2.29 6.99 -12.80
C LEU A 77 -3.02 7.08 -11.45
N PHE A 78 -2.65 6.18 -10.56
CA PHE A 78 -3.00 6.18 -9.15
C PHE A 78 -1.72 6.18 -8.32
N LEU A 79 -1.55 7.17 -7.46
CA LEU A 79 -0.43 7.29 -6.53
C LEU A 79 -0.97 7.37 -5.11
N VAL A 80 -0.35 6.66 -4.18
CA VAL A 80 -0.57 6.82 -2.74
C VAL A 80 0.77 6.96 -2.08
N GLY A 81 0.94 7.99 -1.27
CA GLY A 81 2.08 8.17 -0.38
C GLY A 81 1.57 8.37 1.04
N LEU A 82 2.09 7.62 1.99
CA LEU A 82 1.73 7.68 3.40
C LEU A 82 2.99 7.70 4.24
N TYR A 83 3.04 8.60 5.20
CA TYR A 83 4.01 8.61 6.28
C TYR A 83 3.25 8.37 7.59
N SER A 84 3.75 7.44 8.40
CA SER A 84 3.24 7.18 9.74
C SER A 84 4.39 7.19 10.75
N GLN A 85 4.11 7.69 11.94
CA GLN A 85 5.02 7.61 13.07
C GLN A 85 4.36 6.77 14.13
N HIS A 86 5.04 5.72 14.58
CA HIS A 86 4.52 4.76 15.53
C HIS A 86 5.23 4.95 16.88
N PHE A 87 4.46 5.08 17.96
CA PHE A 87 4.95 5.29 19.31
C PHE A 87 4.46 4.18 20.22
N PHE A 88 5.40 3.46 20.81
CA PHE A 88 5.20 2.44 21.82
C PHE A 88 5.21 3.10 23.20
N ALA A 89 4.14 2.92 23.98
CA ALA A 89 3.98 3.61 25.26
C ALA A 89 4.71 2.92 26.42
N GLN A 90 4.98 1.63 26.30
CA GLN A 90 5.74 0.84 27.27
C GLN A 90 7.08 0.44 26.64
N ASP A 91 8.08 0.32 27.49
CA ASP A 91 9.44 -0.06 27.11
C ASP A 91 9.43 -1.39 26.35
N LEU A 92 10.01 -1.38 25.16
CA LEU A 92 10.24 -2.62 24.41
C LEU A 92 11.42 -3.38 25.02
N GLY A 93 11.35 -4.72 25.01
CA GLY A 93 12.50 -5.55 25.37
C GLY A 93 13.73 -5.24 24.49
N PHE A 94 14.93 -5.68 24.89
CA PHE A 94 16.14 -5.62 24.07
C PHE A 94 16.56 -4.22 23.55
N ASP A 95 16.24 -3.16 24.28
CA ASP A 95 16.61 -1.76 23.96
C ASP A 95 16.13 -1.27 22.58
N TYR A 96 15.02 -1.82 22.10
CA TYR A 96 14.37 -1.35 20.88
C TYR A 96 13.85 0.09 21.06
N PRO A 97 13.88 0.94 20.01
CA PRO A 97 13.41 2.30 20.11
C PRO A 97 11.89 2.34 20.28
N ASP A 98 11.41 3.17 21.20
CA ASP A 98 9.98 3.36 21.46
C ASP A 98 9.26 4.10 20.32
N THR A 99 9.99 4.58 19.32
CA THR A 99 9.45 5.31 18.18
C THR A 99 10.10 4.85 16.89
N TYR A 100 9.27 4.61 15.88
CA TYR A 100 9.74 4.36 14.51
C TYR A 100 8.84 5.03 13.48
N HIS A 101 9.34 5.10 12.26
CA HIS A 101 8.76 5.80 11.13
C HIS A 101 8.52 4.83 9.99
N SER A 102 7.32 4.86 9.42
CA SER A 102 6.96 4.13 8.20
C SER A 102 6.70 5.12 7.07
N ILE A 103 7.26 4.86 5.90
CA ILE A 103 6.93 5.53 4.64
C ILE A 103 6.49 4.46 3.66
N GLU A 104 5.29 4.61 3.14
CA GLU A 104 4.72 3.75 2.13
C GLU A 104 4.38 4.58 0.90
N PHE A 105 4.79 4.11 -0.26
CA PHE A 105 4.48 4.73 -1.54
C PHE A 105 4.12 3.64 -2.55
N MET A 106 3.00 3.84 -3.21
CA MET A 106 2.52 2.97 -4.28
C MET A 106 2.16 3.81 -5.50
N ALA A 107 2.55 3.32 -6.66
CA ALA A 107 2.19 3.88 -7.95
C ALA A 107 1.61 2.78 -8.83
N ASP A 108 0.43 3.01 -9.42
CA ASP A 108 -0.20 2.16 -10.43
C ASP A 108 -0.53 3.01 -11.64
N GLY A 109 0.18 2.77 -12.74
CA GLY A 109 0.05 3.49 -13.99
C GLY A 109 -0.40 2.57 -15.12
N ARG A 110 -1.17 3.11 -16.06
CA ARG A 110 -1.56 2.43 -17.28
C ARG A 110 -1.43 3.33 -18.51
N ASN A 111 -1.01 2.75 -19.62
CA ASN A 111 -1.04 3.39 -20.92
C ASN A 111 -1.44 2.35 -21.97
N ALA A 112 -2.67 2.45 -22.49
CA ALA A 112 -3.27 1.40 -23.32
C ALA A 112 -3.16 0.02 -22.64
N ARG A 113 -2.42 -0.92 -23.24
CA ARG A 113 -2.18 -2.27 -22.70
C ARG A 113 -0.96 -2.38 -21.79
N HIS A 114 -0.21 -1.29 -21.62
CA HIS A 114 0.98 -1.25 -20.79
C HIS A 114 0.60 -0.89 -19.35
N ARG A 115 1.20 -1.59 -18.39
CA ARG A 115 1.00 -1.40 -16.95
C ARG A 115 2.33 -1.15 -16.28
N TYR A 116 2.35 -0.23 -15.33
CA TYR A 116 3.52 0.16 -14.57
C TYR A 116 3.14 0.15 -13.10
N LEU A 117 3.90 -0.55 -12.27
CA LEU A 117 3.68 -0.54 -10.83
C LEU A 117 4.98 -0.19 -10.13
N GLY A 118 4.89 0.70 -9.16
CA GLY A 118 5.97 1.10 -8.28
C GLY A 118 5.55 0.91 -6.83
N PHE A 119 6.45 0.35 -6.03
CA PHE A 119 6.28 0.23 -4.59
C PHE A 119 7.54 0.73 -3.90
N PHE A 120 7.37 1.42 -2.79
CA PHE A 120 8.44 1.78 -1.88
C PHE A 120 7.90 1.73 -0.46
N LYS A 121 8.57 0.97 0.40
CA LYS A 121 8.32 0.89 1.83
C LYS A 121 9.62 1.17 2.55
N SER A 122 9.57 1.97 3.61
CA SER A 122 10.70 2.19 4.49
C SER A 122 10.25 2.23 5.93
N GLU A 123 10.92 1.45 6.78
CA GLU A 123 10.68 1.38 8.21
C GLU A 123 12.00 1.63 8.94
N SER A 124 12.04 2.61 9.85
CA SER A 124 13.28 3.00 10.53
C SER A 124 13.06 3.75 11.84
N ASP A 125 14.05 3.70 12.73
CA ASP A 125 14.14 4.49 13.96
C ASP A 125 14.27 6.01 13.69
N ARG A 126 14.54 6.41 12.46
CA ARG A 126 14.70 7.81 12.05
C ARG A 126 13.94 8.13 10.76
N PRO A 127 13.44 9.37 10.59
CA PRO A 127 12.79 9.77 9.34
C PRO A 127 13.78 9.70 8.18
N VAL A 128 13.49 8.86 7.17
CA VAL A 128 14.27 8.77 5.91
C VAL A 128 15.76 8.47 6.14
N VAL A 129 16.10 7.59 7.08
CA VAL A 129 17.49 7.14 7.28
C VAL A 129 17.56 5.64 7.39
N GLY A 130 18.37 5.03 6.54
CA GLY A 130 18.76 3.62 6.65
C GLY A 130 19.12 3.07 5.27
N GLY A 131 20.03 2.11 5.27
CA GLY A 131 20.53 1.50 4.04
C GLY A 131 19.49 0.58 3.42
N LEU A 132 19.94 -0.35 2.58
CA LEU A 132 19.07 -1.37 1.96
C LEU A 132 18.26 -2.21 2.96
N GLN A 133 18.70 -2.27 4.22
CA GLN A 133 18.06 -3.00 5.31
C GLN A 133 16.75 -2.36 5.81
N THR A 134 16.54 -1.07 5.57
CA THR A 134 15.40 -0.33 6.13
C THR A 134 14.39 0.08 5.07
N PHE A 135 14.60 -0.34 3.82
CA PHE A 135 13.65 -0.07 2.75
C PHE A 135 13.55 -1.24 1.77
N GLN A 136 12.38 -1.33 1.16
CA GLN A 136 12.09 -2.20 0.05
C GLN A 136 11.48 -1.34 -1.06
N ALA A 137 12.06 -1.40 -2.25
CA ALA A 137 11.51 -0.75 -3.43
C ALA A 137 11.28 -1.79 -4.52
N ALA A 138 10.23 -1.66 -5.30
CA ALA A 138 10.03 -2.48 -6.49
C ALA A 138 9.47 -1.64 -7.63
N GLY A 139 9.95 -1.91 -8.84
CA GLY A 139 9.43 -1.34 -10.07
C GLY A 139 9.17 -2.47 -11.06
N VAL A 140 7.93 -2.61 -11.50
CA VAL A 140 7.52 -3.66 -12.44
C VAL A 140 6.76 -3.09 -13.63
N TYR A 141 6.96 -3.75 -14.75
CA TYR A 141 6.29 -3.45 -16.00
C TYR A 141 5.52 -4.68 -16.47
N GLY A 142 4.29 -4.47 -16.92
CA GLY A 142 3.41 -5.52 -17.41
C GLY A 142 2.75 -5.16 -18.73
N TYR A 143 2.34 -6.20 -19.43
CA TYR A 143 1.51 -6.09 -20.62
C TYR A 143 0.20 -6.86 -20.41
N GLU A 144 -0.91 -6.24 -20.76
CA GLU A 144 -2.24 -6.85 -20.74
C GLU A 144 -2.37 -7.84 -21.90
N VAL A 145 -2.09 -9.11 -21.59
CA VAL A 145 -2.08 -10.22 -22.56
C VAL A 145 -3.49 -10.69 -22.91
N MET A 146 -4.46 -10.48 -22.02
CA MET A 146 -5.85 -10.86 -22.25
C MET A 146 -6.78 -9.79 -21.69
N GLN A 147 -7.72 -9.37 -22.52
CA GLN A 147 -8.79 -8.45 -22.13
C GLN A 147 -10.10 -8.96 -22.72
N ARG A 148 -11.04 -9.30 -21.84
CA ARG A 148 -12.41 -9.72 -22.17
C ARG A 148 -13.39 -8.94 -21.29
N PRO A 149 -14.67 -8.84 -21.66
CA PRO A 149 -15.68 -8.27 -20.78
C PRO A 149 -15.65 -9.00 -19.42
N GLY A 150 -15.34 -8.26 -18.35
CA GLY A 150 -15.25 -8.81 -16.99
C GLY A 150 -14.00 -9.63 -16.66
N PHE A 151 -12.97 -9.66 -17.53
CA PHE A 151 -11.71 -10.33 -17.21
C PHE A 151 -10.50 -9.63 -17.84
N SER A 152 -9.44 -9.43 -17.06
CA SER A 152 -8.14 -9.00 -17.57
C SER A 152 -7.00 -9.83 -16.97
N LEU A 153 -5.98 -10.07 -17.77
CA LEU A 153 -4.73 -10.71 -17.35
C LEU A 153 -3.55 -9.88 -17.83
N VAL A 154 -2.70 -9.50 -16.89
CA VAL A 154 -1.46 -8.77 -17.10
C VAL A 154 -0.31 -9.67 -16.65
N LEU A 155 0.66 -9.81 -17.53
CA LEU A 155 1.90 -10.54 -17.26
C LEU A 155 3.09 -9.62 -17.48
N GLY A 156 4.13 -9.80 -16.68
CA GLY A 156 5.34 -9.02 -16.82
C GLY A 156 6.36 -9.35 -15.74
N GLY A 157 7.20 -8.36 -15.44
CA GLY A 157 8.18 -8.48 -14.39
C GLY A 157 8.93 -7.17 -14.17
N GLY A 158 9.86 -7.21 -13.24
CA GLY A 158 10.71 -6.08 -12.94
C GLY A 158 11.75 -6.42 -11.89
N LEU A 159 12.12 -5.41 -11.11
CA LEU A 159 13.21 -5.50 -10.14
C LEU A 159 12.73 -4.96 -8.80
N ALA A 160 13.04 -5.71 -7.75
CA ALA A 160 12.95 -5.27 -6.37
C ALA A 160 14.36 -4.98 -5.84
N VAL A 161 14.46 -3.97 -4.97
CA VAL A 161 15.67 -3.50 -4.32
C VAL A 161 15.45 -3.48 -2.82
N SER A 162 16.19 -4.29 -2.07
CA SER A 162 16.15 -4.37 -0.61
C SER A 162 17.31 -5.23 -0.11
N ASP A 163 17.40 -5.45 1.19
CA ASP A 163 18.16 -6.56 1.74
C ASP A 163 17.29 -7.82 1.76
N PHE A 164 17.54 -8.73 0.83
CA PHE A 164 16.78 -9.98 0.70
C PHE A 164 17.40 -11.13 1.51
N GLY A 165 18.44 -10.89 2.31
CA GLY A 165 19.18 -11.94 3.01
C GLY A 165 19.95 -12.90 2.09
N ILE A 166 20.13 -12.53 0.81
CA ILE A 166 20.88 -13.32 -0.16
C ILE A 166 22.33 -12.80 -0.18
N GLU A 167 23.28 -13.63 0.23
CA GLU A 167 24.69 -13.28 0.18
C GLU A 167 25.35 -13.68 -1.16
N THR A 168 26.19 -12.80 -1.68
CA THR A 168 27.12 -13.13 -2.76
C THR A 168 28.24 -14.05 -2.25
N PRO A 169 28.99 -14.75 -3.12
CA PRO A 169 30.13 -15.58 -2.71
C PRO A 169 31.22 -14.87 -1.90
N GLY A 170 31.23 -13.54 -1.88
CA GLY A 170 32.13 -12.71 -1.07
C GLY A 170 31.52 -12.19 0.24
N GLY A 171 30.37 -12.72 0.68
CA GLY A 171 29.69 -12.32 1.92
C GLY A 171 29.06 -10.93 1.89
N LYS A 172 28.78 -10.39 0.69
CA LYS A 172 28.07 -9.10 0.54
C LYS A 172 26.61 -9.34 0.19
N PRO A 173 25.65 -8.56 0.72
CA PRO A 173 24.24 -8.71 0.38
C PRO A 173 24.01 -8.43 -1.10
N TRP A 174 23.17 -9.25 -1.73
CA TRP A 174 22.72 -9.10 -3.10
C TRP A 174 21.42 -8.28 -3.11
N PRO A 175 21.47 -7.01 -3.55
CA PRO A 175 20.41 -6.07 -3.24
C PRO A 175 19.28 -6.06 -4.26
N LEU A 176 19.29 -6.93 -5.28
CA LEU A 176 18.42 -6.84 -6.45
C LEU A 176 17.75 -8.18 -6.74
N LEU A 177 16.44 -8.27 -6.62
CA LEU A 177 15.69 -9.50 -6.91
C LEU A 177 14.77 -9.30 -8.11
N PRO A 178 14.86 -10.14 -9.17
CA PRO A 178 13.89 -10.11 -10.24
C PRO A 178 12.53 -10.57 -9.72
N VAL A 179 11.51 -9.74 -9.92
CA VAL A 179 10.13 -10.01 -9.45
C VAL A 179 9.21 -10.26 -10.63
N PRO A 180 8.42 -11.36 -10.63
CA PRO A 180 7.38 -11.55 -11.63
C PRO A 180 6.23 -10.58 -11.38
N LEU A 181 5.50 -10.23 -12.43
CA LEU A 181 4.21 -9.55 -12.31
C LEU A 181 3.14 -10.45 -12.93
N ILE A 182 2.21 -10.88 -12.09
CA ILE A 182 0.98 -11.55 -12.53
C ILE A 182 -0.18 -10.80 -11.89
N ARG A 183 -1.04 -10.22 -12.72
CA ARG A 183 -2.27 -9.56 -12.26
C ARG A 183 -3.45 -10.10 -13.03
N ALA A 184 -4.40 -10.67 -12.32
CA ALA A 184 -5.67 -11.14 -12.88
C ALA A 184 -6.81 -10.39 -12.21
N SER A 185 -7.69 -9.78 -13.00
CA SER A 185 -8.93 -9.18 -12.50
C SER A 185 -10.13 -9.88 -13.12
N TRP A 186 -11.12 -10.17 -12.28
CA TRP A 186 -12.39 -10.76 -12.66
C TRP A 186 -13.53 -9.93 -12.11
N GLU A 187 -14.37 -9.39 -12.99
CA GLU A 187 -15.49 -8.52 -12.65
C GLU A 187 -16.79 -9.08 -13.20
N SER A 188 -17.75 -9.30 -12.31
CA SER A 188 -19.10 -9.74 -12.62
C SER A 188 -20.10 -9.13 -11.63
N ARG A 189 -21.40 -9.33 -11.88
CA ARG A 189 -22.44 -8.85 -10.96
C ARG A 189 -22.38 -9.50 -9.56
N LEU A 190 -21.87 -10.74 -9.48
CA LEU A 190 -21.84 -11.53 -8.25
C LEU A 190 -20.46 -11.56 -7.57
N LEU A 191 -19.41 -11.27 -8.32
CA LEU A 191 -18.03 -11.41 -7.88
C LEU A 191 -17.16 -10.35 -8.54
N ASN A 192 -16.44 -9.60 -7.73
CA ASN A 192 -15.23 -8.90 -8.12
C ASN A 192 -14.05 -9.61 -7.44
N ALA A 193 -13.04 -10.03 -8.19
CA ALA A 193 -11.85 -10.68 -7.65
C ALA A 193 -10.59 -10.17 -8.36
N ASN A 194 -9.57 -9.82 -7.59
CA ASN A 194 -8.28 -9.36 -8.06
C ASN A 194 -7.19 -10.21 -7.42
N LEU A 195 -6.32 -10.78 -8.25
CA LEU A 195 -5.12 -11.48 -7.82
C LEU A 195 -3.91 -10.72 -8.35
N ASP A 196 -3.05 -10.27 -7.46
CA ASP A 196 -1.78 -9.62 -7.76
C ASP A 196 -0.63 -10.43 -7.17
N PHE A 197 0.40 -10.68 -7.97
CA PHE A 197 1.64 -11.32 -7.54
C PHE A 197 2.81 -10.46 -7.98
N ILE A 198 3.50 -9.85 -7.00
CA ILE A 198 4.71 -9.04 -7.22
C ILE A 198 5.85 -9.61 -6.37
N THR A 199 5.83 -9.35 -5.07
CA THR A 199 6.73 -9.95 -4.07
C THR A 199 6.08 -11.14 -3.37
N GLY A 200 4.76 -11.12 -3.25
CA GLY A 200 3.92 -12.22 -2.77
C GLY A 200 2.52 -12.14 -3.37
N PRO A 201 1.68 -13.17 -3.19
CA PRO A 201 0.29 -13.16 -3.65
C PRO A 201 -0.56 -12.23 -2.77
N ASN A 202 -1.36 -11.39 -3.42
CA ASN A 202 -2.42 -10.59 -2.85
C ASN A 202 -3.73 -10.95 -3.58
N LEU A 203 -4.76 -11.31 -2.82
CA LEU A 203 -6.09 -11.64 -3.28
C LEU A 203 -7.09 -10.66 -2.67
N GLY A 204 -7.72 -9.86 -3.52
CA GLY A 204 -8.95 -9.15 -3.17
C GLY A 204 -10.16 -9.87 -3.75
N LEU A 205 -11.23 -9.96 -2.98
CA LEU A 205 -12.49 -10.59 -3.36
C LEU A 205 -13.64 -9.80 -2.76
N THR A 206 -14.67 -9.52 -3.57
CA THR A 206 -15.92 -8.92 -3.17
C THR A 206 -17.08 -9.69 -3.77
N LEU A 207 -17.90 -10.30 -2.91
CA LEU A 207 -19.14 -10.94 -3.30
C LEU A 207 -20.27 -9.91 -3.35
N ALA A 208 -21.11 -10.03 -4.37
CA ALA A 208 -22.21 -9.14 -4.70
C ALA A 208 -21.79 -7.65 -4.72
N PRO A 209 -20.79 -7.25 -5.53
CA PRO A 209 -20.24 -5.89 -5.52
C PRO A 209 -21.27 -4.78 -5.84
N GLN A 210 -22.37 -5.12 -6.51
CA GLN A 210 -23.46 -4.18 -6.84
C GLN A 210 -24.58 -4.15 -5.78
N SER A 211 -24.54 -5.06 -4.80
CA SER A 211 -25.51 -5.11 -3.70
C SER A 211 -25.14 -4.12 -2.61
N ARG A 212 -26.14 -3.67 -1.83
CA ARG A 212 -25.91 -2.94 -0.58
C ARG A 212 -25.20 -3.80 0.45
N LEU A 213 -25.55 -5.09 0.51
CA LEU A 213 -24.88 -6.07 1.35
C LEU A 213 -23.80 -6.80 0.54
N ARG A 214 -22.55 -6.65 0.95
CA ARG A 214 -21.36 -7.22 0.30
C ARG A 214 -20.55 -8.03 1.30
N ALA A 215 -19.82 -9.01 0.81
CA ALA A 215 -18.78 -9.67 1.59
C ALA A 215 -17.43 -9.40 0.92
N THR A 216 -16.49 -8.83 1.66
CA THR A 216 -15.14 -8.53 1.17
C THR A 216 -14.13 -9.43 1.86
N LEU A 217 -13.09 -9.79 1.13
CA LEU A 217 -11.90 -10.47 1.64
C LEU A 217 -10.70 -9.87 0.92
N ASP A 218 -9.79 -9.27 1.68
CA ASP A 218 -8.44 -8.97 1.24
C ASP A 218 -7.50 -9.95 1.97
N ALA A 219 -6.60 -10.60 1.25
CA ALA A 219 -5.63 -11.52 1.83
C ALA A 219 -4.30 -11.40 1.10
N ARG A 220 -3.20 -11.19 1.85
CA ARG A 220 -1.85 -11.10 1.32
C ARG A 220 -0.88 -11.96 2.12
N LEU A 221 0.11 -12.50 1.43
CA LEU A 221 1.24 -13.20 2.02
C LEU A 221 2.51 -12.38 1.81
N ASP A 222 3.25 -12.10 2.89
CA ASP A 222 4.48 -11.31 2.81
C ASP A 222 5.75 -12.19 2.75
N LYS A 223 6.16 -12.79 3.88
CA LYS A 223 7.48 -13.45 4.04
C LYS A 223 7.48 -14.98 3.94
N LEU A 224 6.32 -15.64 3.87
CA LEU A 224 6.15 -17.10 3.74
C LEU A 224 6.94 -17.95 4.78
N ARG A 225 7.26 -17.41 5.95
CA ARG A 225 7.96 -18.07 7.06
C ARG A 225 7.00 -18.91 7.89
N ASP A 226 5.84 -18.35 8.26
CA ASP A 226 4.82 -19.03 9.04
C ASP A 226 3.38 -18.58 8.68
N GLU A 227 2.38 -19.12 9.38
CA GLU A 227 0.96 -18.80 9.18
C GLU A 227 0.58 -17.36 9.54
N ARG A 228 1.41 -16.65 10.32
CA ARG A 228 1.20 -15.25 10.71
C ARG A 228 1.65 -14.26 9.64
N ASP A 229 2.43 -14.71 8.66
CA ASP A 229 2.73 -13.94 7.46
C ASP A 229 1.51 -13.83 6.51
N LEU A 230 0.38 -14.47 6.83
CA LEU A 230 -0.92 -14.23 6.20
C LEU A 230 -1.65 -13.07 6.87
N PHE A 231 -1.65 -11.93 6.18
CA PHE A 231 -2.49 -10.80 6.54
C PHE A 231 -3.80 -10.90 5.79
N PHE A 232 -4.91 -10.64 6.49
CA PHE A 232 -6.21 -10.64 5.85
C PHE A 232 -7.16 -9.66 6.51
N GLU A 233 -8.15 -9.19 5.76
CA GLU A 233 -9.32 -8.47 6.23
C GLU A 233 -10.56 -9.04 5.56
N GLY A 234 -11.41 -9.72 6.33
CA GLY A 234 -12.70 -10.22 5.88
C GLY A 234 -13.82 -9.42 6.50
N ALA A 235 -14.76 -8.89 5.73
CA ALA A 235 -15.85 -8.08 6.26
C ALA A 235 -17.18 -8.29 5.56
N LEU A 236 -18.26 -8.14 6.32
CA LEU A 236 -19.61 -7.92 5.81
C LEU A 236 -19.88 -6.42 5.80
N VAL A 237 -20.13 -5.89 4.61
CA VAL A 237 -20.29 -4.47 4.37
C VAL A 237 -21.73 -4.19 3.99
N TYR A 238 -22.34 -3.19 4.63
CA TYR A 238 -23.62 -2.62 4.26
C TYR A 238 -23.43 -1.17 3.78
N ARG A 239 -23.69 -0.94 2.49
CA ARG A 239 -23.74 0.41 1.90
C ARG A 239 -25.14 0.98 2.02
N PHE A 240 -25.23 2.25 2.40
CA PHE A 240 -26.52 2.91 2.64
C PHE A 240 -27.28 3.18 1.34
N PHE A 241 -26.55 3.41 0.24
CA PHE A 241 -27.12 3.67 -1.08
C PHE A 241 -26.86 2.49 -2.02
N ASP A 242 -27.73 2.34 -3.03
CA ASP A 242 -27.52 1.40 -4.13
C ASP A 242 -26.36 1.85 -5.02
N SER A 243 -25.77 0.91 -5.76
CA SER A 243 -24.63 1.17 -6.65
C SER A 243 -24.95 2.16 -7.78
N ASP A 244 -26.21 2.34 -8.14
CA ASP A 244 -26.70 3.25 -9.17
C ASP A 244 -27.14 4.62 -8.62
N HIS A 245 -27.16 4.80 -7.29
CA HIS A 245 -27.50 6.07 -6.68
C HIS A 245 -26.36 7.10 -6.86
N PRO A 246 -26.65 8.40 -7.05
CA PRO A 246 -25.60 9.43 -7.18
C PRO A 246 -24.65 9.53 -5.98
N MET A 247 -25.13 9.11 -4.79
CA MET A 247 -24.34 9.03 -3.56
C MET A 247 -23.68 7.65 -3.35
N GLY A 248 -23.81 6.73 -4.32
CA GLY A 248 -23.25 5.38 -4.41
C GLY A 248 -22.57 4.80 -3.15
N ASP A 249 -21.25 4.59 -3.25
CA ASP A 249 -20.44 3.97 -2.18
C ASP A 249 -20.00 4.95 -1.08
N LEU A 250 -20.56 6.16 -1.04
CA LEU A 250 -20.09 7.22 -0.16
C LEU A 250 -20.33 6.92 1.32
N ALA A 251 -21.28 6.07 1.69
CA ALA A 251 -21.52 5.78 3.10
C ALA A 251 -21.90 4.32 3.36
N GLY A 252 -21.42 3.80 4.48
CA GLY A 252 -21.76 2.46 4.92
C GLY A 252 -21.19 2.09 6.27
N VAL A 253 -21.52 0.87 6.68
CA VAL A 253 -20.95 0.23 7.86
C VAL A 253 -20.41 -1.13 7.49
N ALA A 254 -19.41 -1.60 8.23
CA ALA A 254 -18.90 -2.94 8.06
C ALA A 254 -18.62 -3.59 9.41
N VAL A 255 -18.71 -4.91 9.47
CA VAL A 255 -18.20 -5.71 10.58
C VAL A 255 -17.34 -6.81 10.02
N GLY A 256 -16.23 -7.12 10.67
CA GLY A 256 -15.26 -8.02 10.08
C GLY A 256 -14.23 -8.56 11.06
N ILE A 257 -13.33 -9.33 10.49
CA ILE A 257 -12.17 -9.91 11.14
C ILE A 257 -10.92 -9.52 10.36
N LYS A 258 -9.81 -9.27 11.05
CA LYS A 258 -8.53 -9.01 10.39
C LYS A 258 -7.34 -9.62 11.13
N SER A 259 -6.25 -9.81 10.39
CA SER A 259 -4.90 -10.15 10.85
C SER A 259 -3.98 -9.02 10.39
N ASP A 260 -3.29 -8.37 11.31
CA ASP A 260 -2.51 -7.16 11.06
C ASP A 260 -1.25 -7.13 11.95
N ALA A 261 -0.25 -6.32 11.57
CA ALA A 261 0.99 -6.21 12.35
C ALA A 261 1.66 -4.84 12.24
N TYR A 262 2.38 -4.50 13.30
CA TYR A 262 3.38 -3.43 13.32
C TYR A 262 4.77 -4.08 13.20
N GLU A 263 5.45 -3.83 12.08
CA GLU A 263 6.78 -4.37 11.81
C GLU A 263 7.82 -3.26 11.75
N PHE A 264 9.02 -3.55 12.25
CA PHE A 264 10.20 -2.77 11.92
C PHE A 264 11.48 -3.62 12.00
N ALA A 265 12.50 -3.22 11.25
CA ALA A 265 13.84 -3.79 11.31
C ALA A 265 14.88 -2.72 11.69
N LEU A 266 15.77 -3.04 12.64
CA LEU A 266 16.98 -2.25 12.90
C LEU A 266 18.10 -2.69 11.96
N LYS A 267 19.17 -1.89 11.88
CA LYS A 267 20.32 -2.09 10.97
C LYS A 267 21.10 -3.40 11.17
N ALA A 268 20.88 -4.14 12.26
CA ALA A 268 21.45 -5.45 12.44
C ALA A 268 20.47 -6.50 11.89
N GLU A 269 20.94 -7.43 11.05
CA GLU A 269 20.12 -8.44 10.36
C GLU A 269 19.24 -9.27 11.30
N ASP A 270 19.63 -9.40 12.57
CA ASP A 270 18.91 -10.16 13.61
C ASP A 270 18.00 -9.28 14.49
N GLU A 271 17.81 -7.99 14.21
CA GLU A 271 17.07 -7.06 15.09
C GLU A 271 15.76 -6.57 14.47
N SER A 272 14.78 -7.48 14.33
CA SER A 272 13.40 -7.17 13.95
C SER A 272 12.43 -7.18 15.14
N LEU A 273 11.46 -6.26 15.12
CA LEU A 273 10.28 -6.29 15.98
C LEU A 273 9.05 -6.49 15.10
N GLU A 274 8.17 -7.39 15.53
CA GLU A 274 6.86 -7.59 14.94
C GLU A 274 5.83 -7.68 16.06
N LEU A 275 4.88 -6.74 16.13
CA LEU A 275 3.69 -6.85 16.97
C LEU A 275 2.52 -7.25 16.08
N HIS A 276 2.19 -8.54 16.10
CA HIS A 276 1.10 -9.14 15.35
C HIS A 276 -0.16 -9.26 16.21
N TYR A 277 -1.34 -9.07 15.62
CA TYR A 277 -2.62 -9.29 16.30
C TYR A 277 -3.73 -9.71 15.34
N TYR A 278 -4.69 -10.49 15.85
CA TYR A 278 -5.99 -10.68 15.21
C TYR A 278 -7.00 -9.69 15.79
N ALA A 279 -8.02 -9.32 15.03
CA ALA A 279 -9.05 -8.43 15.52
C ALA A 279 -10.44 -8.70 14.96
N LEU A 280 -11.46 -8.51 15.80
CA LEU A 280 -12.84 -8.31 15.40
C LEU A 280 -13.10 -6.82 15.34
N PHE A 281 -13.71 -6.31 14.28
CA PHE A 281 -13.89 -4.87 14.09
C PHE A 281 -15.25 -4.47 13.55
N GLY A 282 -15.61 -3.22 13.82
CA GLY A 282 -16.67 -2.50 13.16
C GLY A 282 -16.12 -1.22 12.52
N THR A 283 -16.68 -0.84 11.39
CA THR A 283 -16.30 0.34 10.63
C THR A 283 -17.53 1.17 10.30
N VAL A 284 -17.39 2.48 10.40
CA VAL A 284 -18.31 3.47 9.85
C VAL A 284 -17.55 4.28 8.80
N ASP A 285 -18.03 4.24 7.57
CA ASP A 285 -17.44 4.92 6.43
C ASP A 285 -18.40 6.01 5.95
N LEU A 286 -17.94 7.26 5.97
CA LEU A 286 -18.70 8.48 5.66
C LEU A 286 -17.89 9.36 4.71
N THR A 287 -17.85 8.96 3.44
CA THR A 287 -17.32 9.63 2.26
C THR A 287 -15.83 9.94 2.32
N LEU A 288 -15.48 10.83 3.25
CA LEU A 288 -14.16 11.35 3.52
C LEU A 288 -13.64 10.91 4.88
N LEU A 289 -14.50 10.39 5.77
CA LEU A 289 -14.14 9.99 7.11
C LEU A 289 -14.45 8.52 7.32
N LYS A 290 -13.42 7.74 7.66
CA LYS A 290 -13.54 6.34 8.07
C LYS A 290 -13.16 6.23 9.54
N LEU A 291 -14.05 5.69 10.34
CA LEU A 291 -13.82 5.32 11.74
C LEU A 291 -13.89 3.81 11.84
N THR A 292 -12.83 3.18 12.33
CA THR A 292 -12.78 1.75 12.62
C THR A 292 -12.48 1.57 14.10
N GLY A 293 -13.16 0.62 14.75
CA GLY A 293 -12.84 0.24 16.12
C GLY A 293 -13.13 -1.23 16.34
N GLY A 294 -12.45 -1.83 17.32
CA GLY A 294 -12.61 -3.26 17.56
C GLY A 294 -11.82 -3.81 18.74
N TYR A 295 -11.87 -5.12 18.87
CA TYR A 295 -11.17 -5.91 19.88
C TYR A 295 -10.02 -6.67 19.22
N ALA A 296 -8.81 -6.51 19.76
CA ALA A 296 -7.61 -7.21 19.34
C ALA A 296 -7.35 -8.39 20.28
N PHE A 297 -6.93 -9.54 19.74
CA PHE A 297 -6.74 -10.78 20.50
C PHE A 297 -5.65 -11.67 19.91
N ASP A 298 -5.13 -12.59 20.74
CA ASP A 298 -3.94 -13.43 20.45
C ASP A 298 -2.78 -12.59 19.90
N SER A 299 -2.61 -11.40 20.48
CA SER A 299 -1.56 -10.47 20.09
C SER A 299 -0.22 -10.97 20.61
N ARG A 300 0.83 -10.84 19.79
CA ARG A 300 2.18 -11.29 20.12
C ARG A 300 3.22 -10.29 19.66
N VAL A 301 4.20 -10.06 20.52
CA VAL A 301 5.43 -9.38 20.14
C VAL A 301 6.47 -10.44 19.82
N ARG A 302 7.12 -10.29 18.67
CA ARG A 302 8.25 -11.11 18.24
C ARG A 302 9.47 -10.22 18.15
N TYR A 303 10.51 -10.61 18.89
CA TYR A 303 11.83 -9.97 18.88
C TYR A 303 12.84 -10.88 18.17
N ARG A 304 13.67 -10.30 17.30
CA ARG A 304 14.82 -10.96 16.67
C ARG A 304 14.48 -12.28 15.98
N GLU A 305 13.26 -12.39 15.47
CA GLU A 305 12.67 -13.61 14.89
C GLU A 305 12.66 -14.87 15.78
N ARG A 306 13.06 -14.77 17.06
CA ARG A 306 13.31 -15.94 17.94
C ARG A 306 12.49 -15.92 19.22
N THR A 307 12.29 -14.74 19.80
CA THR A 307 11.57 -14.60 21.06
C THR A 307 10.15 -14.14 20.74
N SER A 308 9.15 -14.97 21.06
CA SER A 308 7.74 -14.60 20.92
C SER A 308 7.09 -14.53 22.29
N GLU A 309 6.56 -13.36 22.63
CA GLU A 309 5.89 -13.08 23.88
C GLU A 309 4.43 -12.70 23.59
N SER A 310 3.51 -13.08 24.47
CA SER A 310 2.12 -12.64 24.36
C SER A 310 2.04 -11.16 24.75
N ALA A 311 1.37 -10.38 23.91
CA ALA A 311 1.10 -8.96 24.18
C ALA A 311 -0.26 -8.75 24.89
N GLY A 312 -0.99 -9.85 25.12
CA GLY A 312 -2.35 -9.87 25.64
C GLY A 312 -3.39 -9.43 24.62
N ASP A 313 -4.60 -9.28 25.10
CA ASP A 313 -5.74 -8.81 24.32
C ASP A 313 -5.99 -7.33 24.56
N GLY A 314 -6.88 -6.71 23.78
CA GLY A 314 -7.20 -5.31 23.97
C GLY A 314 -8.13 -4.74 22.92
N TRP A 315 -8.01 -3.45 22.65
CA TRP A 315 -8.87 -2.75 21.70
C TRP A 315 -8.06 -1.86 20.79
N PHE A 316 -8.64 -1.52 19.65
CA PHE A 316 -8.04 -0.56 18.75
C PHE A 316 -9.08 0.41 18.19
N ILE A 317 -8.61 1.60 17.84
CA ILE A 317 -9.38 2.63 17.14
C ILE A 317 -8.51 3.18 16.03
N SER A 318 -9.10 3.39 14.86
CA SER A 318 -8.47 4.05 13.72
C SER A 318 -9.42 5.09 13.14
N VAL A 319 -8.89 6.26 12.83
CA VAL A 319 -9.57 7.34 12.13
C VAL A 319 -8.76 7.66 10.88
N SER A 320 -9.41 7.69 9.72
CA SER A 320 -8.80 8.14 8.46
C SER A 320 -9.69 9.20 7.83
N ALA A 321 -9.09 10.32 7.44
CA ALA A 321 -9.78 11.45 6.84
C ALA A 321 -9.13 11.84 5.51
N LEU A 322 -9.94 11.95 4.47
CA LEU A 322 -9.56 12.45 3.14
C LEU A 322 -10.05 13.89 2.98
N TYR A 323 -9.19 14.76 2.48
CA TYR A 323 -9.56 16.16 2.20
C TYR A 323 -9.42 16.43 0.70
N PRO A 324 -10.50 16.40 -0.10
CA PRO A 324 -10.39 16.64 -1.53
C PRO A 324 -10.08 18.12 -1.75
N LEU A 325 -8.85 18.42 -2.18
CA LEU A 325 -8.51 19.71 -2.73
C LEU A 325 -9.16 19.78 -4.10
N GLY A 326 -10.08 20.72 -4.33
CA GLY A 326 -10.74 20.90 -5.63
C GLY A 326 -9.71 20.87 -6.76
N GLY A 327 -9.96 20.05 -7.80
CA GLY A 327 -8.99 19.79 -8.85
C GLY A 327 -8.53 21.08 -9.55
N SER A 328 -7.23 21.19 -9.82
CA SER A 328 -6.69 22.25 -10.67
C SER A 328 -7.24 22.06 -12.08
N ARG A 329 -8.19 22.91 -12.46
CA ARG A 329 -8.65 23.06 -13.85
C ARG A 329 -7.46 23.60 -14.64
N ASN A 330 -6.72 22.71 -15.31
CA ASN A 330 -5.72 23.14 -16.30
C ASN A 330 -6.45 23.63 -17.53
N ASP A 331 -6.93 24.87 -17.47
CA ASP A 331 -7.30 25.65 -18.64
C ASP A 331 -5.97 26.15 -19.25
N ARG A 332 -5.29 25.31 -20.02
CA ARG A 332 -4.20 25.69 -20.93
C ARG A 332 -4.37 24.99 -22.26
#